data_AF-A0A9D9JLU6-F1
#
_entry.id   AF-A0A9D9JLU6-F1
#
_cell.length_a   1.000
_cell.length_b   1.000
_cell.length_c   1.000
_cell.angle_alpha   90.00
_cell.angle_beta   90.00
_cell.angle_gamma   90.00
#
_symmetry.space_group_name_H-M   'P 1'
#
loop_
_entity.id
_entity.type
_entity.pdbx_description
1 polymer ?
#
loop_
_entity_poly.entity_id
_entity_poly.type
_entity_poly.pdbx_seq_one_letter_code
_entity_poly.pdbx_strand_id
1 'polypeptide(L)'
;MWRSERSAAIRSVAGAGSLRPFSMSDERRASEMTQASHAEATLSRDLFALAADLRQRGVPFVLATVIWTQSPTSAKPGAKGIVTADGALFGWVGGSCAQPAVMREAMAALHDGRARILRIDPVGSPDQPPRPGVIVAPMTCHSEGALEIFLEPFLPAPQLLIYGESPVADALLRLGKAMGYWVVALRPGASGAPAEVDEWLDSLDPGDRPRRRPTVAVVASLGAYDEDAIEAALRAGVTFVELVASRKRFRAIRETLARSLPETLLERVKAPAGLDIQATSPEEIAVSILAELIAAKSVWRNTWRPEEAGARTELPTREAIDPVCGMTVNTESARHVVDYRGQRYFFCCPACRRLFEADPEAYLSTTR
;
A
#
# COMPACT_ATOMS: atom_id res chain seq x y z
N MET A 1 21.51 30.43 44.14
CA MET A 1 20.96 30.10 45.47
C MET A 1 20.87 28.58 45.54
N TRP A 2 21.75 27.94 46.34
CA TRP A 2 21.88 26.49 46.64
C TRP A 2 22.25 25.56 45.46
N ARG A 3 23.40 24.87 45.30
CA ARG A 3 24.34 24.06 46.14
C ARG A 3 23.81 22.72 46.70
N SER A 4 24.52 21.65 46.30
CA SER A 4 24.78 20.34 46.95
C SER A 4 23.58 19.44 47.29
N GLU A 5 23.63 18.10 47.18
CA GLU A 5 24.50 17.22 47.97
C GLU A 5 24.72 15.83 47.34
N ARG A 6 25.82 15.23 47.79
CA ARG A 6 26.29 13.86 47.52
C ARG A 6 25.69 12.87 48.53
N SER A 7 25.76 11.60 48.12
CA SER A 7 26.15 10.42 48.91
C SER A 7 25.12 9.58 49.69
N ALA A 8 25.27 8.28 49.41
CA ALA A 8 25.21 7.12 50.31
C ALA A 8 23.84 6.48 50.61
N ALA A 9 23.66 5.25 50.11
CA ALA A 9 23.62 4.06 50.98
C ALA A 9 23.60 2.77 50.14
N ILE A 10 24.76 2.10 50.06
CA ILE A 10 24.84 0.66 49.82
C ILE A 10 24.44 0.00 51.15
N ARG A 11 23.35 -0.77 51.15
CA ARG A 11 23.07 -1.74 52.22
C ARG A 11 22.92 -3.11 51.59
N SER A 12 23.85 -3.98 51.98
CA SER A 12 23.79 -5.42 51.80
C SER A 12 22.59 -6.00 52.56
N VAL A 13 21.78 -6.79 51.87
CA VAL A 13 20.98 -7.83 52.52
C VAL A 13 21.27 -9.13 51.77
N ALA A 14 22.23 -9.86 52.31
CA ALA A 14 22.32 -11.30 52.10
C ALA A 14 21.20 -11.94 52.94
N GLY A 15 20.16 -12.41 52.27
CA GLY A 15 19.07 -13.18 52.86
C GLY A 15 18.89 -14.45 52.05
N ALA A 16 19.28 -15.58 52.62
CA ALA A 16 19.19 -16.91 52.02
C ALA A 16 17.74 -17.26 51.67
N GLY A 17 17.40 -17.16 50.39
CA GLY A 17 16.19 -17.72 49.81
C GLY A 17 16.55 -18.99 49.07
N SER A 18 16.02 -20.11 49.56
CA SER A 18 16.03 -21.43 48.90
C SER A 18 15.85 -21.31 47.38
N LEU A 19 16.90 -21.65 46.63
CA LEU A 19 16.85 -21.83 45.18
C LEU A 19 15.90 -23.00 44.91
N ARG A 20 14.65 -22.68 44.55
CA ARG A 20 13.75 -23.66 43.96
C ARG A 20 14.43 -24.19 42.68
N PRO A 21 14.44 -25.50 42.44
CA PRO A 21 14.99 -26.03 41.20
C PRO A 21 14.20 -25.44 40.03
N PHE A 22 14.92 -24.83 39.09
CA PHE A 22 14.41 -24.38 37.79
C PHE A 22 13.68 -25.55 37.13
N SER A 23 12.38 -25.40 36.84
CA SER A 23 11.57 -26.47 36.28
C SER A 23 11.75 -26.57 34.76
N MET A 24 11.73 -27.78 34.19
CA MET A 24 11.74 -28.02 32.73
C MET A 24 10.64 -27.27 31.96
N SER A 25 9.59 -26.77 32.63
CA SER A 25 8.55 -25.92 32.04
C SER A 25 8.99 -24.48 31.77
N ASP A 26 9.95 -23.95 32.55
CA ASP A 26 10.47 -22.59 32.34
C ASP A 26 11.47 -22.54 31.18
N GLU A 27 12.26 -23.59 30.98
CA GLU A 27 13.14 -23.73 29.81
C GLU A 27 12.36 -23.93 28.51
N ARG A 28 11.24 -24.68 28.54
CA ARG A 28 10.34 -24.79 27.39
C ARG A 28 9.69 -23.45 27.05
N ARG A 29 9.21 -22.69 28.04
CA ARG A 29 8.67 -21.33 27.82
C ARG A 29 9.70 -20.33 27.31
N ALA A 30 10.93 -20.37 27.81
CA ALA A 30 12.01 -19.50 27.35
C ALA A 30 12.49 -19.85 25.94
N SER A 31 12.57 -21.15 25.62
CA SER A 31 12.86 -21.65 24.27
C SER A 31 11.73 -21.32 23.29
N GLU A 32 10.46 -21.48 23.69
CA GLU A 32 9.28 -21.10 22.90
C GLU A 32 9.22 -19.59 22.66
N MET A 33 9.54 -18.75 23.66
CA MET A 33 9.63 -17.29 23.50
C MET A 33 10.76 -16.88 22.55
N THR A 34 11.90 -17.57 22.59
CA THR A 34 13.05 -17.27 21.73
C THR A 34 12.82 -17.74 20.30
N GLN A 35 12.15 -18.88 20.10
CA GLN A 35 11.73 -19.35 18.78
C GLN A 35 10.58 -18.52 18.19
N ALA A 36 9.60 -18.12 19.01
CA ALA A 36 8.52 -17.22 18.59
C ALA A 36 9.06 -15.84 18.18
N SER A 37 10.01 -15.28 18.94
CA SER A 37 10.65 -14.00 18.58
C SER A 37 11.51 -14.09 17.32
N HIS A 38 12.18 -15.22 17.07
CA HIS A 38 12.91 -15.45 15.81
C HIS A 38 11.98 -15.67 14.61
N ALA A 39 10.88 -16.41 14.78
CA ALA A 39 9.86 -16.60 13.75
C ALA A 39 9.13 -15.29 13.42
N GLU A 40 8.77 -14.50 14.43
CA GLU A 40 8.16 -13.17 14.27
C GLU A 40 9.14 -12.17 13.60
N ALA A 41 10.43 -12.22 13.95
CA ALA A 41 11.46 -11.41 13.29
C ALA A 41 11.80 -11.86 11.86
N THR A 42 11.55 -13.12 11.51
CA THR A 42 11.73 -13.65 10.14
C THR A 42 10.50 -13.31 9.29
N LEU A 43 9.28 -13.55 9.79
CA LEU A 43 8.04 -13.09 9.16
C LEU A 43 8.03 -11.57 8.96
N SER A 44 8.50 -10.79 9.94
CA SER A 44 8.58 -9.34 9.80
C SER A 44 9.61 -8.90 8.76
N ARG A 45 10.73 -9.62 8.60
CA ARG A 45 11.72 -9.34 7.54
C ARG A 45 11.14 -9.63 6.15
N ASP A 46 10.36 -10.70 6.03
CA ASP A 46 9.70 -11.08 4.79
C ASP A 46 8.56 -10.11 4.43
N LEU A 47 7.88 -9.56 5.44
CA LEU A 47 6.84 -8.54 5.27
C LEU A 47 7.37 -7.22 4.69
N PHE A 48 8.54 -6.75 5.13
CA PHE A 48 9.13 -5.52 4.58
C PHE A 48 9.63 -5.71 3.14
N ALA A 49 10.13 -6.91 2.80
CA ALA A 49 10.49 -7.25 1.43
C ALA A 49 9.24 -7.24 0.53
N LEU A 50 8.13 -7.85 1.00
CA LEU A 50 6.84 -7.78 0.31
C LEU A 50 6.35 -6.33 0.14
N ALA A 51 6.40 -5.50 1.19
CA ALA A 51 6.02 -4.10 1.10
C ALA A 51 6.85 -3.33 0.05
N ALA A 52 8.16 -3.58 0.00
CA ALA A 52 9.05 -2.94 -0.96
C ALA A 52 8.71 -3.35 -2.40
N ASP A 53 8.48 -4.65 -2.63
CA ASP A 53 8.09 -5.19 -3.94
C ASP A 53 6.72 -4.66 -4.39
N LEU A 54 5.70 -4.68 -3.53
CA LEU A 54 4.38 -4.12 -3.83
C LEU A 54 4.48 -2.64 -4.19
N ARG A 55 5.28 -1.87 -3.43
CA ARG A 55 5.52 -0.45 -3.72
C ARG A 55 6.22 -0.24 -5.06
N GLN A 56 7.20 -1.09 -5.39
CA GLN A 56 7.91 -1.03 -6.67
C GLN A 56 7.00 -1.33 -7.86
N ARG A 57 6.10 -2.31 -7.71
CA ARG A 57 5.10 -2.69 -8.71
C ARG A 57 3.91 -1.73 -8.78
N GLY A 58 3.82 -0.77 -7.86
CA GLY A 58 2.69 0.17 -7.77
C GLY A 58 1.38 -0.48 -7.31
N VAL A 59 1.46 -1.63 -6.64
CA VAL A 59 0.30 -2.36 -6.12
C VAL A 59 -0.13 -1.72 -4.80
N PRO A 60 -1.40 -1.31 -4.64
CA PRO A 60 -1.90 -0.70 -3.40
C PRO A 60 -2.01 -1.71 -2.25
N PHE A 61 -1.56 -1.31 -1.06
CA PHE A 61 -1.66 -2.12 0.16
C PHE A 61 -1.73 -1.26 1.43
N VAL A 62 -2.09 -1.86 2.57
CA VAL A 62 -2.08 -1.23 3.88
C VAL A 62 -1.08 -1.95 4.77
N LEU A 63 -0.17 -1.21 5.39
CA LEU A 63 0.63 -1.73 6.49
C LEU A 63 -0.14 -1.52 7.80
N ALA A 64 -0.54 -2.63 8.41
CA ALA A 64 -1.17 -2.67 9.72
C ALA A 64 -0.10 -2.92 10.80
N THR A 65 0.01 -2.04 11.79
CA THR A 65 0.93 -2.20 12.92
C THR A 65 0.16 -2.14 14.23
N VAL A 66 0.28 -3.17 15.06
CA VAL A 66 -0.24 -3.14 16.44
C VAL A 66 0.61 -2.16 17.24
N ILE A 67 0.00 -1.07 17.72
CA ILE A 67 0.69 0.01 18.44
C ILE A 67 0.46 -0.05 19.95
N TRP A 68 -0.62 -0.69 20.39
CA TRP A 68 -0.96 -0.80 21.81
C TRP A 68 -1.87 -2.00 22.09
N THR A 69 -1.80 -2.55 23.30
CA THR A 69 -2.62 -3.69 23.76
C THR A 69 -2.90 -3.60 25.26
N GLN A 70 -4.08 -4.07 25.68
CA GLN A 70 -4.44 -4.39 27.06
C GLN A 70 -4.77 -5.88 27.17
N SER A 71 -4.03 -6.59 28.01
CA SER A 71 -4.17 -8.04 28.15
C SER A 71 -5.56 -8.45 28.65
N PRO A 72 -6.07 -9.63 28.25
CA PRO A 72 -5.41 -10.63 27.39
C PRO A 72 -5.54 -10.34 25.88
N THR A 73 -4.41 -10.37 25.15
CA THR A 73 -4.37 -10.23 23.67
C THR A 73 -3.50 -11.27 23.00
N SER A 74 -3.90 -11.68 21.80
CA SER A 74 -3.16 -12.62 20.94
C SER A 74 -2.06 -11.98 20.10
N ALA A 75 -2.12 -10.66 19.89
CA ALA A 75 -1.03 -9.88 19.31
C ALA A 75 -0.36 -9.00 20.38
N LYS A 76 0.89 -8.62 20.13
CA LYS A 76 1.68 -7.70 20.95
C LYS A 76 2.04 -6.44 20.16
N PRO A 77 2.32 -5.32 20.84
CA PRO A 77 2.83 -4.13 20.16
C PRO A 77 4.05 -4.48 19.31
N GLY A 78 4.08 -3.97 18.09
CA GLY A 78 5.11 -4.32 17.09
C GLY A 78 4.71 -5.40 16.10
N ALA A 79 3.65 -6.19 16.37
CA ALA A 79 3.10 -7.12 15.39
C ALA A 79 2.61 -6.37 14.14
N LYS A 80 2.86 -6.93 12.96
CA LYS A 80 2.60 -6.29 11.66
C LYS A 80 1.91 -7.23 10.69
N GLY A 81 1.06 -6.65 9.85
CA GLY A 81 0.53 -7.31 8.67
C GLY A 81 0.36 -6.37 7.49
N ILE A 82 0.27 -6.95 6.30
CA ILE A 82 -0.04 -6.24 5.05
C ILE A 82 -1.41 -6.69 4.58
N VAL A 83 -2.31 -5.75 4.34
CA VAL A 83 -3.60 -6.00 3.68
C VAL A 83 -3.55 -5.47 2.26
N THR A 84 -3.78 -6.32 1.27
CA THR A 84 -3.78 -5.93 -0.15
C THR A 84 -5.19 -5.59 -0.64
N ALA A 85 -5.29 -4.90 -1.77
CA ALA A 85 -6.58 -4.47 -2.33
C ALA A 85 -7.51 -5.62 -2.77
N ASP A 86 -6.98 -6.83 -2.98
CA ASP A 86 -7.75 -8.05 -3.22
C ASP A 86 -8.22 -8.74 -1.93
N GLY A 87 -7.93 -8.15 -0.76
CA GLY A 87 -8.37 -8.62 0.54
C GLY A 87 -7.48 -9.67 1.19
N ALA A 88 -6.32 -9.99 0.62
CA ALA A 88 -5.36 -10.87 1.28
C ALA A 88 -4.70 -10.18 2.49
N LEU A 89 -4.42 -10.95 3.54
CA LEU A 89 -3.71 -10.51 4.74
C LEU A 89 -2.44 -11.34 4.91
N PHE A 90 -1.29 -10.68 4.90
CA PHE A 90 0.01 -11.26 5.16
C PHE A 90 0.52 -10.81 6.53
N GLY A 91 1.22 -11.68 7.26
CA GLY A 91 1.69 -11.39 8.61
C GLY A 91 0.60 -11.56 9.69
N TRP A 92 0.77 -10.88 10.82
CA TRP A 92 -0.06 -11.06 12.01
C TRP A 92 -0.41 -9.72 12.67
N VAL A 93 -1.71 -9.50 12.85
CA VAL A 93 -2.28 -8.30 13.51
C VAL A 93 -3.22 -8.66 14.66
N GLY A 94 -3.32 -9.95 14.99
CA GLY A 94 -4.29 -10.52 15.92
C GLY A 94 -5.06 -11.69 15.32
N GLY A 95 -5.77 -12.40 16.19
CA GLY A 95 -6.59 -13.56 15.82
C GLY A 95 -7.85 -13.22 15.02
N SER A 96 -8.69 -14.25 14.81
CA SER A 96 -9.92 -14.19 13.97
C SER A 96 -10.89 -13.06 14.34
N CYS A 97 -10.84 -12.57 15.57
CA CYS A 97 -11.73 -11.54 16.09
C CYS A 97 -11.33 -10.13 15.60
N ALA A 98 -10.04 -9.91 15.36
CA ALA A 98 -9.51 -8.61 14.92
C ALA A 98 -9.52 -8.46 13.40
N GLN A 99 -9.26 -9.56 12.67
CA GLN A 99 -9.07 -9.53 11.22
C GLN A 99 -10.22 -8.89 10.43
N PRO A 100 -11.51 -9.18 10.69
CA PRO A 100 -12.61 -8.57 9.92
C PRO A 100 -12.66 -7.04 10.06
N ALA A 101 -12.38 -6.52 11.27
CA ALA A 101 -12.34 -5.08 11.50
C ALA A 101 -11.10 -4.46 10.82
N VAL A 102 -9.94 -5.10 10.92
CA VAL A 102 -8.73 -4.67 10.23
C VAL A 102 -8.94 -4.63 8.72
N MET A 103 -9.51 -5.68 8.13
CA MET A 103 -9.77 -5.74 6.68
C MET A 103 -10.73 -4.64 6.25
N ARG A 104 -11.85 -4.46 6.94
CA ARG A 104 -12.83 -3.40 6.61
C ARG A 104 -12.19 -2.02 6.63
N GLU A 105 -11.47 -1.70 7.71
CA GLU A 105 -10.82 -0.40 7.83
C GLU A 105 -9.62 -0.26 6.88
N ALA A 106 -8.88 -1.33 6.57
CA ALA A 106 -7.81 -1.30 5.58
C ALA A 106 -8.37 -1.00 4.18
N MET A 107 -9.45 -1.68 3.76
CA MET A 107 -10.10 -1.42 2.47
C MET A 107 -10.60 0.02 2.35
N ALA A 108 -11.21 0.54 3.42
CA ALA A 108 -11.57 1.95 3.44
C ALA A 108 -10.33 2.86 3.30
N ALA A 109 -9.16 2.46 3.82
CA ALA A 109 -7.95 3.29 3.85
C ALA A 109 -7.31 3.34 2.47
N LEU A 110 -7.39 2.25 1.72
CA LEU A 110 -7.01 2.22 0.31
C LEU A 110 -7.89 3.13 -0.53
N HIS A 111 -9.20 3.16 -0.26
CA HIS A 111 -10.15 3.94 -1.05
C HIS A 111 -10.03 5.45 -0.82
N ASP A 112 -9.97 5.90 0.44
CA ASP A 112 -9.85 7.33 0.75
C ASP A 112 -8.41 7.81 0.92
N GLY A 113 -7.43 6.90 0.90
CA GLY A 113 -6.00 7.17 1.08
C GLY A 113 -5.65 7.91 2.38
N ARG A 114 -6.36 7.64 3.48
CA ARG A 114 -6.09 8.21 4.81
C ARG A 114 -5.69 7.12 5.80
N ALA A 115 -4.62 7.40 6.56
CA ALA A 115 -4.20 6.54 7.66
C ALA A 115 -5.21 6.57 8.81
N ARG A 116 -5.33 5.46 9.55
CA ARG A 116 -6.32 5.30 10.62
C ARG A 116 -5.74 4.63 11.84
N ILE A 117 -6.33 4.91 13.00
CA ILE A 117 -6.10 4.13 14.21
C ILE A 117 -7.39 3.37 14.50
N LEU A 118 -7.33 2.04 14.45
CA LEU A 118 -8.42 1.14 14.77
C LEU A 118 -8.23 0.61 16.19
N ARG A 119 -9.19 0.86 17.07
CA ARG A 119 -9.29 0.24 18.39
C ARG A 119 -10.32 -0.87 18.36
N ILE A 120 -9.95 -2.03 18.90
CA ILE A 120 -10.85 -3.16 19.09
C ILE A 120 -10.92 -3.44 20.59
N ASP A 121 -12.09 -3.21 21.18
CA ASP A 121 -12.35 -3.34 22.62
C ASP A 121 -13.69 -4.05 22.88
N PRO A 122 -13.91 -4.60 24.08
CA PRO A 122 -15.20 -5.15 24.47
C PRO A 122 -16.27 -4.06 24.47
N VAL A 123 -17.47 -4.40 23.99
CA VAL A 123 -18.61 -3.47 23.96
C VAL A 123 -18.89 -2.92 25.37
N GLY A 124 -18.88 -1.60 25.51
CA GLY A 124 -19.20 -0.94 26.77
C GLY A 124 -18.07 -0.92 27.79
N SER A 125 -16.81 -1.14 27.37
CA SER A 125 -15.65 -0.97 28.26
C SER A 125 -15.58 0.47 28.79
N PRO A 126 -15.83 0.72 30.09
CA PRO A 126 -15.91 2.07 30.66
C PRO A 126 -14.53 2.71 30.84
N ASP A 127 -13.45 1.92 30.74
CA ASP A 127 -12.10 2.32 31.11
C ASP A 127 -11.38 3.15 30.04
N GLN A 128 -11.95 3.30 28.85
CA GLN A 128 -11.32 4.08 27.78
C GLN A 128 -12.31 4.97 27.00
N PRO A 129 -12.36 6.27 27.33
CA PRO A 129 -13.21 7.20 26.60
C PRO A 129 -12.84 7.23 25.10
N PRO A 130 -13.80 7.57 24.23
CA PRO A 130 -13.53 7.79 22.81
C PRO A 130 -12.43 8.83 22.63
N ARG A 131 -11.44 8.53 21.79
CA ARG A 131 -10.39 9.49 21.42
C ARG A 131 -10.65 10.00 20.01
N PRO A 132 -10.57 11.33 19.77
CA PRO A 132 -10.70 11.88 18.41
C PRO A 132 -9.72 11.20 17.44
N GLY A 133 -10.21 10.81 16.27
CA GLY A 133 -9.40 10.14 15.24
C GLY A 133 -9.18 8.63 15.43
N VAL A 134 -9.73 8.03 16.49
CA VAL A 134 -9.71 6.58 16.72
C VAL A 134 -11.05 5.98 16.31
N ILE A 135 -11.00 5.01 15.41
CA ILE A 135 -12.15 4.21 15.00
C ILE A 135 -12.31 3.07 15.99
N VAL A 136 -13.48 2.95 16.61
CA VAL A 136 -13.77 1.88 17.57
C VAL A 136 -14.59 0.80 16.88
N ALA A 137 -14.10 -0.44 16.91
CA ALA A 137 -14.82 -1.61 16.45
C ALA A 137 -15.08 -2.55 17.65
N PRO A 138 -16.32 -3.04 17.81
CA PRO A 138 -16.63 -3.94 18.90
C PRO A 138 -15.91 -5.27 18.74
N MET A 139 -15.34 -5.78 19.82
CA MET A 139 -14.79 -7.12 19.87
C MET A 139 -15.91 -8.16 19.82
N THR A 140 -15.76 -9.17 18.96
CA THR A 140 -16.74 -10.24 18.76
C THR A 140 -16.42 -11.51 19.56
N CYS A 141 -15.35 -11.51 20.36
CA CYS A 141 -14.94 -12.64 21.19
C CYS A 141 -15.01 -12.33 22.68
N HIS A 142 -15.05 -13.38 23.50
CA HIS A 142 -15.09 -13.31 24.97
C HIS A 142 -13.74 -12.93 25.61
N SER A 143 -12.86 -12.27 24.88
CA SER A 143 -11.58 -11.81 25.44
C SER A 143 -11.80 -10.44 26.08
N GLU A 144 -11.38 -10.26 27.32
CA GLU A 144 -11.52 -8.98 28.05
C GLU A 144 -10.44 -7.95 27.67
N GLY A 145 -9.53 -8.32 26.75
CA GLY A 145 -8.45 -7.45 26.32
C GLY A 145 -8.88 -6.42 25.27
N ALA A 146 -7.98 -5.51 24.95
CA ALA A 146 -8.17 -4.51 23.89
C ALA A 146 -6.88 -4.32 23.08
N LEU A 147 -7.00 -3.86 21.84
CA LEU A 147 -5.85 -3.58 20.99
C LEU A 147 -6.09 -2.38 20.08
N GLU A 148 -5.01 -1.70 19.75
CA GLU A 148 -5.00 -0.61 18.79
C GLU A 148 -4.01 -0.87 17.66
N ILE A 149 -4.47 -0.63 16.44
CA ILE A 149 -3.76 -0.91 15.21
C ILE A 149 -3.70 0.37 14.38
N PHE A 150 -2.49 0.79 14.03
CA PHE A 150 -2.28 1.83 13.03
C PHE A 150 -2.32 1.21 11.63
N LEU A 151 -3.21 1.75 10.78
CA LEU A 151 -3.42 1.32 9.40
C LEU A 151 -2.90 2.42 8.47
N GLU A 152 -1.79 2.13 7.78
CA GLU A 152 -1.12 3.06 6.88
C GLU A 152 -1.29 2.62 5.41
N PRO A 153 -2.06 3.35 4.58
CA PRO A 153 -2.23 3.00 3.18
C PRO A 153 -1.05 3.46 2.31
N PHE A 154 -0.56 2.54 1.49
CA PHE A 154 0.44 2.76 0.45
C PHE A 154 -0.25 2.67 -0.91
N LEU A 155 -0.33 3.80 -1.61
CA LEU A 155 -0.98 3.92 -2.91
C LEU A 155 0.05 4.26 -3.99
N PRO A 156 -0.17 3.84 -5.25
CA PRO A 156 0.66 4.31 -6.36
C PRO A 156 0.58 5.84 -6.49
N ALA A 157 1.65 6.45 -7.00
CA ALA A 157 1.65 7.87 -7.30
C ALA A 157 0.50 8.20 -8.29
N PRO A 158 -0.31 9.24 -8.02
CA PRO A 158 -1.35 9.68 -8.94
C PRO A 158 -0.76 9.98 -10.32
N GLN A 159 -1.53 9.67 -11.36
CA GLN A 159 -1.15 9.88 -12.74
C GLN A 159 -1.76 11.17 -13.28
N LEU A 160 -0.95 11.93 -14.01
CA LEU A 160 -1.35 13.15 -14.71
C LEU A 160 -1.17 12.92 -16.21
N LEU A 161 -2.29 12.77 -16.92
CA LEU A 161 -2.32 12.72 -18.38
C LEU A 161 -2.35 14.13 -18.94
N ILE A 162 -1.38 14.50 -19.78
CA ILE A 162 -1.33 15.83 -20.40
C ILE A 162 -1.42 15.68 -21.91
N TYR A 163 -2.51 16.18 -22.46
CA TYR A 163 -2.78 16.19 -23.89
C TYR A 163 -2.37 17.55 -24.46
N GLY A 164 -1.41 17.58 -25.40
CA GLY A 164 -0.98 18.83 -26.02
C GLY A 164 0.52 19.12 -25.97
N GLU A 165 0.91 20.07 -26.84
CA GLU A 165 2.28 20.57 -27.02
C GLU A 165 2.39 22.08 -26.75
N SER A 166 1.41 22.66 -26.07
CA SER A 166 1.45 24.08 -25.71
C SER A 166 2.52 24.36 -24.65
N PRO A 167 2.98 25.62 -24.51
CA PRO A 167 3.87 26.02 -23.42
C PRO A 167 3.29 25.70 -22.02
N VAL A 168 1.96 25.76 -21.87
CA VAL A 168 1.27 25.35 -20.64
C VAL A 168 1.40 23.83 -20.43
N ALA A 169 1.26 23.03 -21.49
CA ALA A 169 1.48 21.59 -21.42
C ALA A 169 2.92 21.25 -20.99
N ASP A 170 3.93 21.91 -21.57
CA ASP A 170 5.33 21.71 -21.18
C ASP A 170 5.60 22.10 -19.72
N ALA A 171 5.04 23.22 -19.25
CA ALA A 171 5.14 23.62 -17.85
C ALA A 171 4.47 22.61 -16.91
N LEU A 172 3.31 22.07 -17.30
CA LEU A 172 2.61 21.02 -16.54
C LEU A 172 3.41 19.72 -16.47
N LEU A 173 4.10 19.30 -17.55
CA LEU A 173 4.92 18.08 -17.53
C LEU A 173 6.01 18.20 -16.46
N ARG A 174 6.75 19.31 -16.45
CA ARG A 174 7.84 19.57 -15.51
C ARG A 174 7.34 19.70 -14.06
N LEU A 175 6.36 20.55 -13.83
CA LEU A 175 5.84 20.81 -12.48
C LEU A 175 5.10 19.59 -11.92
N GLY A 176 4.32 18.89 -12.76
CA GLY A 176 3.65 17.66 -12.38
C GLY A 176 4.65 16.59 -11.91
N LYS A 177 5.75 16.42 -12.64
CA LYS A 177 6.81 15.48 -12.27
C LYS A 177 7.48 15.87 -10.95
N ALA A 178 7.81 17.14 -10.77
CA ALA A 178 8.40 17.67 -9.54
C ALA A 178 7.47 17.50 -8.32
N MET A 179 6.16 17.53 -8.52
CA MET A 179 5.15 17.31 -7.49
C MET A 179 4.88 15.82 -7.18
N GLY A 180 5.56 14.91 -7.87
CA GLY A 180 5.46 13.47 -7.64
C GLY A 180 4.29 12.80 -8.37
N TYR A 181 3.70 13.43 -9.38
CA TYR A 181 2.80 12.74 -10.30
C TYR A 181 3.58 11.79 -11.21
N TRP A 182 2.91 10.73 -11.64
CA TRP A 182 3.34 9.96 -12.81
C TRP A 182 2.83 10.65 -14.06
N VAL A 183 3.75 11.21 -14.83
CA VAL A 183 3.40 12.12 -15.92
C VAL A 183 3.43 11.38 -17.24
N VAL A 184 2.30 11.40 -17.95
CA VAL A 184 2.14 10.81 -19.28
C VAL A 184 1.82 11.92 -20.27
N ALA A 185 2.69 12.11 -21.26
CA ALA A 185 2.44 13.04 -22.36
C ALA A 185 1.70 12.33 -23.50
N LEU A 186 0.56 12.88 -23.93
CA LEU A 186 -0.19 12.42 -25.10
C LEU A 186 -0.09 13.47 -26.20
N ARG A 187 0.73 13.18 -27.21
CA ARG A 187 1.14 14.13 -28.26
C ARG A 187 1.16 13.41 -29.62
N PRO A 188 -0.02 13.21 -30.24
CA PRO A 188 -0.10 12.55 -31.54
C PRO A 188 0.60 13.40 -32.62
N GLY A 189 1.49 12.78 -33.39
CA GLY A 189 2.24 13.41 -34.48
C GLY A 189 3.44 14.25 -34.04
N ALA A 190 3.78 14.27 -32.75
CA ALA A 190 4.90 15.05 -32.23
C ALA A 190 6.26 14.43 -32.62
N SER A 191 7.21 15.27 -33.02
CA SER A 191 8.57 14.84 -33.33
C SER A 191 9.41 14.72 -32.05
N GLY A 192 9.23 13.61 -31.33
CA GLY A 192 10.09 13.20 -30.22
C GLY A 192 9.46 13.31 -28.83
N ALA A 193 10.00 12.51 -27.91
CA ALA A 193 9.55 12.45 -26.53
C ALA A 193 9.89 13.75 -25.78
N PRO A 194 8.98 14.32 -25.00
CA PRO A 194 9.32 15.38 -24.06
C PRO A 194 10.36 14.88 -23.04
N ALA A 195 11.26 15.76 -22.62
CA ALA A 195 12.15 15.46 -21.51
C ALA A 195 11.37 15.36 -20.19
N GLU A 196 11.86 14.55 -19.25
CA GLU A 196 11.36 14.50 -17.85
C GLU A 196 9.92 13.98 -17.68
N VAL A 197 9.46 13.09 -18.56
CA VAL A 197 8.17 12.37 -18.41
C VAL A 197 8.39 10.91 -18.00
N ASP A 198 7.38 10.29 -17.40
CA ASP A 198 7.40 8.85 -17.14
C ASP A 198 7.08 8.06 -18.42
N GLU A 199 6.13 8.55 -19.20
CA GLU A 199 5.70 7.94 -20.45
C GLU A 199 5.34 9.00 -21.50
N TRP A 200 5.51 8.65 -22.78
CA TRP A 200 5.04 9.43 -23.93
C TRP A 200 4.27 8.53 -24.88
N LEU A 201 3.12 9.01 -25.35
CA LEU A 201 2.26 8.34 -26.31
C LEU A 201 2.08 9.20 -27.55
N ASP A 202 2.39 8.61 -28.70
CA ASP A 202 2.01 9.10 -30.02
C ASP A 202 0.55 8.70 -30.34
N SER A 203 -0.36 9.03 -29.42
CA SER A 203 -1.78 8.68 -29.47
C SER A 203 -2.57 9.55 -28.49
N LEU A 204 -3.86 9.71 -28.73
CA LEU A 204 -4.82 10.27 -27.77
C LEU A 204 -5.39 9.20 -26.83
N ASP A 205 -5.24 7.91 -27.14
CA ASP A 205 -5.75 6.85 -26.29
C ASP A 205 -4.77 6.52 -25.15
N PRO A 206 -5.12 6.77 -23.87
CA PRO A 206 -4.28 6.40 -22.74
C PRO A 206 -4.30 4.91 -22.41
N GLY A 207 -5.14 4.10 -23.05
CA GLY A 207 -5.27 2.66 -22.82
C GLY A 207 -5.81 2.35 -21.42
N ASP A 208 -5.24 1.32 -20.77
CA ASP A 208 -5.69 0.85 -19.45
C ASP A 208 -5.08 1.62 -18.26
N ARG A 209 -4.26 2.65 -18.51
CA ARG A 209 -3.55 3.40 -17.47
C ARG A 209 -4.46 3.96 -16.37
N PRO A 210 -5.67 4.51 -16.68
CA PRO A 210 -6.58 5.00 -15.63
C PRO A 210 -7.07 3.93 -14.64
N ARG A 211 -6.98 2.64 -15.02
CA ARG A 211 -7.29 1.52 -14.10
C ARG A 211 -6.15 1.28 -13.11
N ARG A 212 -4.90 1.40 -13.57
CA ARG A 212 -3.70 1.06 -12.79
C ARG A 212 -3.44 2.02 -11.64
N ARG A 213 -3.87 3.28 -11.74
CA ARG A 213 -3.55 4.36 -10.80
C ARG A 213 -4.66 5.42 -10.74
N PRO A 214 -4.83 6.14 -9.62
CA PRO A 214 -5.67 7.34 -9.58
C PRO A 214 -5.22 8.31 -10.67
N THR A 215 -6.10 8.70 -11.59
CA THR A 215 -5.72 9.44 -12.80
C THR A 215 -6.57 10.68 -12.99
N VAL A 216 -5.90 11.78 -13.32
CA VAL A 216 -6.50 13.05 -13.79
C VAL A 216 -5.93 13.41 -15.15
N ALA A 217 -6.66 14.22 -15.92
CA ALA A 217 -6.23 14.67 -17.23
C ALA A 217 -6.29 16.18 -17.39
N VAL A 218 -5.35 16.73 -18.14
CA VAL A 218 -5.36 18.13 -18.60
C VAL A 218 -5.24 18.15 -20.12
N VAL A 219 -6.19 18.82 -20.77
CA VAL A 219 -6.22 19.05 -22.20
C VAL A 219 -5.76 20.47 -22.48
N ALA A 220 -4.57 20.59 -23.06
CA ALA A 220 -3.88 21.83 -23.37
C ALA A 220 -3.41 21.84 -24.84
N SER A 221 -4.30 21.41 -25.75
CA SER A 221 -4.02 21.28 -27.19
C SER A 221 -4.12 22.61 -27.95
N LEU A 222 -4.60 23.68 -27.30
CA LEU A 222 -4.95 24.97 -27.93
C LEU A 222 -5.97 24.84 -29.07
N GLY A 223 -6.69 23.72 -29.13
CA GLY A 223 -7.72 23.49 -30.12
C GLY A 223 -7.39 22.64 -31.30
N ALA A 224 -6.22 22.01 -31.31
CA ALA A 224 -5.87 21.07 -32.36
C ALA A 224 -6.78 19.82 -32.32
N TYR A 225 -7.13 19.36 -31.11
CA TYR A 225 -7.86 18.10 -30.89
C TYR A 225 -8.53 18.05 -29.51
N ASP A 226 -9.10 19.17 -29.04
CA ASP A 226 -9.69 19.26 -27.68
C ASP A 226 -10.82 18.23 -27.49
N GLU A 227 -11.76 18.16 -28.43
CA GLU A 227 -12.89 17.23 -28.43
C GLU A 227 -12.43 15.78 -28.35
N ASP A 228 -11.54 15.38 -29.26
CA ASP A 228 -11.04 14.00 -29.35
C ASP A 228 -10.24 13.60 -28.10
N ALA A 229 -9.42 14.51 -27.56
CA ALA A 229 -8.67 14.27 -26.33
C ALA A 229 -9.59 14.10 -25.11
N ILE A 230 -10.61 14.95 -24.98
CA ILE A 230 -11.60 14.84 -23.90
C ILE A 230 -12.36 13.52 -24.03
N GLU A 231 -12.83 13.18 -25.23
CA GLU A 231 -13.56 11.95 -25.46
C GLU A 231 -12.71 10.71 -25.13
N ALA A 232 -11.45 10.68 -25.57
CA ALA A 232 -10.52 9.60 -25.25
C ALA A 232 -10.29 9.46 -23.73
N ALA A 233 -10.04 10.57 -23.03
CA ALA A 233 -9.84 10.55 -21.58
C ALA A 233 -11.07 10.02 -20.82
N LEU A 234 -12.27 10.50 -21.18
CA LEU A 234 -13.51 10.10 -20.53
C LEU A 234 -13.84 8.62 -20.80
N ARG A 235 -13.66 8.15 -22.04
CA ARG A 235 -13.87 6.73 -22.40
C ARG A 235 -12.90 5.80 -21.69
N ALA A 236 -11.66 6.24 -21.45
CA ALA A 236 -10.69 5.49 -20.67
C ALA A 236 -10.98 5.46 -19.16
N GLY A 237 -12.01 6.18 -18.69
CA GLY A 237 -12.46 6.17 -17.30
C GLY A 237 -11.86 7.26 -16.42
N VAL A 238 -11.22 8.28 -17.00
CA VAL A 238 -10.73 9.44 -16.22
C VAL A 238 -11.91 10.18 -15.60
N THR A 239 -11.78 10.51 -14.31
CA THR A 239 -12.90 11.06 -13.52
C THR A 239 -12.83 12.56 -13.30
N PHE A 240 -11.71 13.19 -13.67
CA PHE A 240 -11.53 14.63 -13.62
C PHE A 240 -10.64 15.08 -14.76
N VAL A 241 -11.21 15.89 -15.66
CA VAL A 241 -10.55 16.41 -16.86
C VAL A 241 -10.61 17.93 -16.82
N GLU A 242 -9.46 18.60 -16.88
CA GLU A 242 -9.39 20.05 -17.04
C GLU A 242 -9.06 20.42 -18.49
N LEU A 243 -9.77 21.38 -19.05
CA LEU A 243 -9.52 21.90 -20.40
C LEU A 243 -9.00 23.34 -20.34
N VAL A 244 -7.83 23.57 -20.91
CA VAL A 244 -7.23 24.89 -21.08
C VAL A 244 -7.92 25.63 -22.23
N ALA A 245 -9.10 26.18 -21.95
CA ALA A 245 -9.93 26.91 -22.89
C ALA A 245 -10.79 27.97 -22.20
N SER A 246 -11.23 28.98 -22.96
CA SER A 246 -12.21 29.94 -22.46
C SER A 246 -13.58 29.30 -22.22
N ARG A 247 -14.41 29.90 -21.34
CA ARG A 247 -15.81 29.46 -21.12
C ARG A 247 -16.62 29.40 -22.41
N LYS A 248 -16.38 30.35 -23.33
CA LYS A 248 -17.08 30.39 -24.63
C LYS A 248 -16.70 29.18 -25.48
N ARG A 249 -15.40 28.87 -25.58
CA ARG A 249 -14.89 27.71 -26.33
C ARG A 249 -15.40 26.40 -25.73
N PHE A 250 -15.37 26.28 -24.40
CA PHE A 250 -15.86 25.09 -23.72
C PHE A 250 -17.34 24.81 -23.97
N ARG A 251 -18.19 25.85 -24.03
CA ARG A 251 -19.63 25.66 -24.37
C ARG A 251 -19.80 25.00 -25.74
N ALA A 252 -19.07 25.47 -26.75
CA ALA A 252 -19.13 24.90 -28.11
C ALA A 252 -18.59 23.46 -28.16
N ILE A 253 -17.48 23.18 -27.46
CA ILE A 253 -16.92 21.84 -27.33
C ILE A 253 -17.94 20.90 -26.66
N ARG A 254 -18.55 21.33 -25.56
CA ARG A 254 -19.53 20.54 -24.81
C ARG A 254 -20.78 20.23 -25.65
N GLU A 255 -21.28 21.20 -26.42
CA GLU A 255 -22.40 20.97 -27.36
C GLU A 255 -22.07 19.93 -28.44
N THR A 256 -20.81 19.88 -28.87
CA THR A 256 -20.32 18.89 -29.84
C THR A 256 -20.23 17.51 -29.20
N LEU A 257 -19.58 17.41 -28.03
CA LEU A 257 -19.40 16.16 -27.29
C LEU A 257 -20.71 15.56 -26.77
N ALA A 258 -21.74 16.38 -26.50
CA ALA A 258 -23.07 15.89 -26.10
C ALA A 258 -23.75 15.02 -27.17
N ARG A 259 -23.23 14.99 -28.41
CA ARG A 259 -23.71 14.09 -29.47
C ARG A 259 -23.14 12.68 -29.36
N SER A 260 -21.96 12.51 -28.75
CA SER A 260 -21.25 11.23 -28.63
C SER A 260 -21.16 10.71 -27.19
N LEU A 261 -21.33 11.58 -26.19
CA LEU A 261 -21.15 11.27 -24.78
C LEU A 261 -22.38 11.67 -23.93
N PRO A 262 -22.72 10.88 -22.91
CA PRO A 262 -23.75 11.24 -21.93
C PRO A 262 -23.32 12.42 -21.05
N GLU A 263 -24.28 13.22 -20.59
CA GLU A 263 -24.04 14.38 -19.73
C GLU A 263 -23.26 14.02 -18.45
N THR A 264 -23.49 12.83 -17.90
CA THR A 264 -22.78 12.34 -16.70
C THR A 264 -21.27 12.18 -16.88
N LEU A 265 -20.78 12.01 -18.12
CA LEU A 265 -19.35 12.07 -18.42
C LEU A 265 -18.88 13.50 -18.65
N LEU A 266 -19.70 14.35 -19.27
CA LEU A 266 -19.37 15.76 -19.52
C LEU A 266 -19.25 16.58 -18.23
N GLU A 267 -20.00 16.23 -17.19
CA GLU A 267 -19.89 16.82 -15.84
C GLU A 267 -18.48 16.65 -15.22
N ARG A 268 -17.68 15.70 -15.71
CA ARG A 268 -16.30 15.46 -15.27
C ARG A 268 -15.29 16.42 -15.92
N VAL A 269 -15.72 17.23 -16.88
CA VAL A 269 -14.88 18.17 -17.61
C VAL A 269 -15.07 19.57 -17.04
N LYS A 270 -13.97 20.19 -16.65
CA LYS A 270 -13.96 21.57 -16.14
C LYS A 270 -13.18 22.46 -17.09
N ALA A 271 -13.78 23.61 -17.44
CA ALA A 271 -13.10 24.71 -18.11
C ALA A 271 -13.64 26.08 -17.67
N PRO A 272 -12.80 27.12 -17.61
CA PRO A 272 -11.37 27.13 -17.91
C PRO A 272 -10.57 26.34 -16.88
N ALA A 273 -9.51 25.64 -17.26
CA ALA A 273 -8.65 24.90 -16.34
C ALA A 273 -8.04 25.81 -15.25
N GLY A 274 -7.83 25.24 -14.06
CA GLY A 274 -7.16 25.86 -12.93
C GLY A 274 -7.98 26.86 -12.10
N LEU A 275 -7.45 27.18 -10.93
CA LEU A 275 -7.99 28.20 -10.04
C LEU A 275 -7.77 29.60 -10.61
N ASP A 276 -8.68 30.52 -10.32
CA ASP A 276 -8.51 31.94 -10.68
C ASP A 276 -7.55 32.62 -9.70
N ILE A 277 -6.26 32.51 -9.99
CA ILE A 277 -5.15 33.16 -9.24
C ILE A 277 -4.52 34.29 -10.05
N GLN A 278 -5.24 34.82 -11.05
CA GLN A 278 -4.75 35.85 -11.98
C GLN A 278 -3.47 35.44 -12.74
N ALA A 279 -3.32 34.14 -13.02
CA ALA A 279 -2.18 33.59 -13.76
C ALA A 279 -2.11 34.12 -15.20
N THR A 280 -0.92 34.46 -15.66
CA THR A 280 -0.67 35.02 -17.00
C THR A 280 0.42 34.29 -17.78
N SER A 281 1.48 33.83 -17.11
CA SER A 281 2.54 33.04 -17.74
C SER A 281 2.16 31.54 -17.83
N PRO A 282 2.76 30.77 -18.76
CA PRO A 282 2.52 29.32 -18.84
C PRO A 282 2.77 28.58 -17.52
N GLU A 283 3.81 28.99 -16.78
CA GLU A 283 4.16 28.42 -15.47
C GLU A 283 3.13 28.77 -14.40
N GLU A 284 2.66 30.03 -14.35
CA GLU A 284 1.59 30.43 -13.43
C GLU A 284 0.28 29.71 -13.73
N ILE A 285 -0.06 29.53 -15.01
CA ILE A 285 -1.25 28.78 -15.43
C ILE A 285 -1.11 27.32 -15.04
N ALA A 286 0.05 26.70 -15.27
CA ALA A 286 0.30 25.33 -14.83
C ALA A 286 0.17 25.17 -13.31
N VAL A 287 0.67 26.13 -12.52
CA VAL A 287 0.48 26.16 -11.06
C VAL A 287 -1.01 26.27 -10.69
N SER A 288 -1.79 27.11 -11.39
CA SER A 288 -3.22 27.26 -11.10
C SER A 288 -4.02 25.98 -11.37
N ILE A 289 -3.68 25.26 -12.44
CA ILE A 289 -4.21 23.94 -12.81
C ILE A 289 -3.85 22.91 -11.76
N LEU A 290 -2.57 22.79 -11.41
CA LEU A 290 -2.11 21.83 -10.40
C LEU A 290 -2.72 22.12 -9.01
N ALA A 291 -2.94 23.39 -8.66
CA ALA A 291 -3.62 23.78 -7.44
C ALA A 291 -5.10 23.33 -7.43
N GLU A 292 -5.79 23.43 -8.57
CA GLU A 292 -7.17 22.92 -8.69
C GLU A 292 -7.22 21.40 -8.60
N LEU A 293 -6.32 20.69 -9.28
CA LEU A 293 -6.19 19.23 -9.17
C LEU A 293 -5.97 18.80 -7.70
N ILE A 294 -5.15 19.54 -6.94
CA ILE A 294 -4.98 19.29 -5.50
C ILE A 294 -6.26 19.57 -4.72
N ALA A 295 -6.94 20.69 -4.99
CA ALA A 295 -8.18 21.04 -4.30
C ALA A 295 -9.29 19.99 -4.53
N ALA A 296 -9.34 19.40 -5.73
CA ALA A 296 -10.25 18.33 -6.11
C ALA A 296 -9.77 16.92 -5.71
N LYS A 297 -8.66 16.77 -4.98
CA LYS A 297 -8.01 15.47 -4.71
C LYS A 297 -8.91 14.42 -4.09
N SER A 298 -9.79 14.81 -3.17
CA SER A 298 -10.74 13.87 -2.56
C SER A 298 -11.78 13.36 -3.56
N VAL A 299 -12.14 14.15 -4.58
CA VAL A 299 -13.13 13.77 -5.59
C VAL A 299 -12.55 12.70 -6.50
N TRP A 300 -11.45 13.01 -7.19
CA TRP A 300 -10.91 12.09 -8.20
C TRP A 300 -10.23 10.86 -7.57
N ARG A 301 -9.57 11.00 -6.41
CA ARG A 301 -8.93 9.85 -5.76
C ARG A 301 -9.94 8.81 -5.29
N ASN A 302 -11.03 9.25 -4.66
CA ASN A 302 -12.03 8.35 -4.11
C ASN A 302 -12.90 7.69 -5.19
N THR A 303 -12.77 8.10 -6.46
CA THR A 303 -13.45 7.42 -7.57
C THR A 303 -12.63 6.29 -8.18
N TRP A 304 -11.33 6.24 -7.89
CA TRP A 304 -10.47 5.15 -8.33
C TRP A 304 -10.68 3.92 -7.45
N ARG A 305 -10.65 2.73 -8.07
CA ARG A 305 -10.90 1.44 -7.43
C ARG A 305 -9.58 0.67 -7.27
N PRO A 306 -8.96 0.67 -6.07
CA PRO A 306 -7.70 -0.02 -5.83
C PRO A 306 -7.74 -1.51 -6.18
N GLU A 307 -8.90 -2.15 -6.05
CA GLU A 307 -9.13 -3.56 -6.39
C GLU A 307 -8.98 -3.86 -7.90
N GLU A 308 -9.07 -2.84 -8.76
CA GLU A 308 -8.94 -2.98 -10.22
C GLU A 308 -7.50 -2.72 -10.72
N ALA A 309 -6.60 -2.27 -9.84
CA ALA A 309 -5.28 -1.74 -10.20
C ALA A 309 -4.25 -2.78 -10.67
N GLY A 310 -4.46 -4.07 -10.41
CA GLY A 310 -3.58 -5.14 -10.91
C GLY A 310 -3.53 -6.40 -10.05
N ALA A 311 -3.28 -7.52 -10.75
CA ALA A 311 -3.00 -8.92 -10.37
C ALA A 311 -3.17 -9.35 -8.90
N ARG A 312 -3.83 -10.50 -8.69
CA ARG A 312 -3.86 -11.22 -7.40
C ARG A 312 -2.49 -11.14 -6.72
N THR A 313 -2.45 -10.65 -5.49
CA THR A 313 -1.19 -10.59 -4.76
C THR A 313 -0.82 -12.00 -4.32
N GLU A 314 -0.09 -12.71 -5.16
CA GLU A 314 0.64 -13.89 -4.73
C GLU A 314 1.81 -13.41 -3.87
N LEU A 315 2.00 -14.02 -2.69
CA LEU A 315 3.24 -13.87 -1.94
C LEU A 315 4.39 -14.17 -2.91
N PRO A 316 5.54 -13.48 -2.82
CA PRO A 316 6.77 -14.05 -3.33
C PRO A 316 6.95 -15.39 -2.62
N THR A 317 6.53 -16.48 -3.27
CA THR A 317 6.76 -17.83 -2.77
C THR A 317 8.26 -18.01 -2.76
N ARG A 318 8.84 -18.05 -1.56
CA ARG A 318 10.19 -18.61 -1.45
C ARG A 318 10.05 -20.08 -1.78
N GLU A 319 10.49 -20.39 -2.99
CA GLU A 319 10.43 -21.73 -3.56
C GLU A 319 11.78 -22.40 -3.33
N ALA A 320 11.73 -23.61 -2.78
CA ALA A 320 12.87 -24.51 -2.71
C ALA A 320 12.54 -25.76 -3.50
N ILE A 321 13.54 -26.31 -4.18
CA ILE A 321 13.38 -27.57 -4.90
C ILE A 321 13.57 -28.71 -3.90
N ASP A 322 12.61 -29.64 -3.84
CA ASP A 322 12.76 -30.89 -3.12
C ASP A 322 13.89 -31.71 -3.79
N PRO A 323 15.02 -31.96 -3.11
CA PRO A 323 16.18 -32.60 -3.71
C PRO A 323 15.95 -34.08 -4.09
N VAL A 324 14.88 -34.71 -3.60
CA VAL A 324 14.56 -36.11 -3.90
C VAL A 324 13.79 -36.25 -5.19
N CYS A 325 12.81 -35.37 -5.42
CA CYS A 325 11.87 -35.51 -6.54
C CYS A 325 11.86 -34.35 -7.53
N GLY A 326 12.54 -33.23 -7.22
CA GLY A 326 12.60 -32.04 -8.06
C GLY A 326 11.33 -31.18 -8.01
N MET A 327 10.34 -31.49 -7.16
CA MET A 327 9.16 -30.65 -7.02
C MET A 327 9.46 -29.34 -6.30
N THR A 328 8.90 -28.26 -6.80
CA THR A 328 8.92 -26.95 -6.16
C THR A 328 8.07 -26.96 -4.89
N VAL A 329 8.67 -26.56 -3.76
CA VAL A 329 8.04 -26.50 -2.44
C VAL A 329 8.03 -25.06 -1.96
N ASN A 330 6.86 -24.57 -1.57
CA ASN A 330 6.74 -23.30 -0.87
C ASN A 330 7.33 -23.43 0.55
N THR A 331 8.45 -22.77 0.80
CA THR A 331 9.21 -22.83 2.06
C THR A 331 8.46 -22.26 3.27
N GLU A 332 7.48 -21.37 3.06
CA GLU A 332 6.68 -20.77 4.16
C GLU A 332 5.58 -21.71 4.67
N SER A 333 5.06 -22.58 3.81
CA SER A 333 4.01 -23.56 4.15
C SER A 333 4.53 -25.00 4.28
N ALA A 334 5.82 -25.22 4.02
CA ALA A 334 6.45 -26.53 4.04
C ALA A 334 6.34 -27.17 5.43
N ARG A 335 5.56 -28.25 5.52
CA ARG A 335 5.41 -29.05 6.75
C ARG A 335 6.54 -30.05 6.95
N HIS A 336 7.38 -30.23 5.94
CA HIS A 336 8.44 -31.24 5.91
C HIS A 336 9.77 -30.56 5.59
N VAL A 337 10.62 -30.46 6.62
CA VAL A 337 11.86 -29.70 6.58
C VAL A 337 12.95 -30.49 7.30
N VAL A 338 14.18 -30.44 6.80
CA VAL A 338 15.37 -31.05 7.42
C VAL A 338 16.53 -30.07 7.37
N ASP A 339 17.22 -29.88 8.49
CA ASP A 339 18.46 -29.12 8.55
C ASP A 339 19.65 -30.09 8.43
N TYR A 340 20.48 -29.94 7.39
CA TYR A 340 21.64 -30.80 7.12
C TYR A 340 22.85 -29.96 6.68
N ARG A 341 24.02 -30.17 7.30
CA ARG A 341 25.27 -29.39 7.06
C ARG A 341 25.10 -27.87 7.15
N GLY A 342 24.21 -27.40 8.04
CA GLY A 342 23.95 -25.97 8.21
C GLY A 342 23.07 -25.35 7.12
N GLN A 343 22.57 -26.16 6.17
CA GLN A 343 21.60 -25.75 5.16
C GLN A 343 20.23 -26.39 5.46
N ARG A 344 19.16 -25.61 5.28
CA ARG A 344 17.78 -26.08 5.43
C ARG A 344 17.23 -26.58 4.09
N TYR A 345 16.63 -27.77 4.09
CA TYR A 345 16.01 -28.43 2.94
C TYR A 345 14.51 -28.62 3.17
N PHE A 346 13.72 -28.52 2.11
CA PHE A 346 12.26 -28.54 2.15
C PHE A 346 11.74 -29.66 1.24
N PHE A 347 10.68 -30.36 1.67
CA PHE A 347 10.18 -31.54 0.99
C PHE A 347 8.68 -31.45 0.69
N CYS A 348 8.27 -31.96 -0.47
CA CYS A 348 6.88 -31.90 -0.93
C CYS A 348 5.96 -32.83 -0.11
N CYS A 349 6.52 -33.89 0.48
CA CYS A 349 5.75 -34.89 1.21
C CYS A 349 6.61 -35.60 2.29
N PRO A 350 5.98 -36.35 3.22
CA PRO A 350 6.71 -37.07 4.27
C PRO A 350 7.65 -38.15 3.73
N ALA A 351 7.36 -38.72 2.56
CA ALA A 351 8.15 -39.78 1.97
C ALA A 351 9.50 -39.27 1.44
N CYS A 352 9.51 -38.15 0.70
CA CYS A 352 10.74 -37.49 0.26
C CYS A 352 11.63 -37.10 1.44
N ARG A 353 11.03 -36.55 2.52
CA ARG A 353 11.77 -36.25 3.75
C ARG A 353 12.47 -37.48 4.33
N ARG A 354 11.75 -38.60 4.47
CA ARG A 354 12.31 -39.84 5.04
C ARG A 354 13.41 -40.43 4.14
N LEU A 355 13.25 -40.36 2.82
CA LEU A 355 14.26 -40.82 1.87
C LEU A 355 15.54 -39.99 1.99
N PHE A 356 15.40 -38.66 2.09
CA PHE A 356 16.52 -37.77 2.31
C PHE A 356 17.20 -37.99 3.67
N GLU A 357 16.44 -38.15 4.76
CA GLU A 357 17.00 -38.44 6.09
C GLU A 357 17.76 -39.77 6.14
N ALA A 358 17.36 -40.75 5.32
CA ALA A 358 17.98 -42.07 5.26
C ALA A 358 19.34 -42.06 4.53
N ASP A 359 19.47 -41.26 3.46
CA ASP A 359 20.72 -41.10 2.71
C ASP A 359 20.81 -39.71 2.06
N PRO A 360 21.20 -38.66 2.81
CA PRO A 360 21.23 -37.30 2.30
C PRO A 360 22.23 -37.10 1.16
N GLU A 361 23.37 -37.80 1.19
CA GLU A 361 24.47 -37.60 0.23
C GLU A 361 24.06 -38.02 -1.18
N ALA A 362 23.26 -39.08 -1.32
CA ALA A 362 22.77 -39.55 -2.61
C ALA A 362 21.94 -38.51 -3.38
N TYR A 363 21.25 -37.62 -2.68
CA TYR A 363 20.41 -36.57 -3.26
C TYR A 363 21.12 -35.22 -3.39
N LEU A 364 22.24 -35.03 -2.67
CA LEU A 364 23.05 -33.80 -2.73
C LEU A 364 24.23 -33.91 -3.70
N SER A 365 24.64 -35.12 -4.08
CA SER A 365 25.76 -35.36 -5.01
C SER A 365 25.41 -35.12 -6.48
N THR A 366 24.15 -34.85 -6.81
CA THR A 366 23.70 -34.61 -8.20
C THR A 366 23.53 -33.10 -8.43
N THR A 367 24.65 -32.37 -8.43
CA THR A 367 24.65 -31.03 -9.06
C THR A 367 24.74 -31.23 -10.57
N ARG A 368 23.68 -30.89 -11.28
CA ARG A 368 23.70 -30.66 -12.74
C ARG A 368 23.17 -29.28 -13.03
#